data_AF-A0A933AHW7-F1
#
_entry.id   AF-A0A933AHW7-F1
#
_cell.length_a   1.000
_cell.length_b   1.000
_cell.length_c   1.000
_cell.angle_alpha   90.00
_cell.angle_beta   90.00
_cell.angle_gamma   90.00
#
_symmetry.space_group_name_H-M   'P 1'
#
loop_
_entity.id
_entity.type
_entity.pdbx_description
1 polymer ?
#
loop_
_entity_poly.entity_id
_entity_poly.type
_entity_poly.pdbx_seq_one_letter_code
_entity_poly.pdbx_strand_id
1 'polypeptide(L)'
;MASDQLSLFEPAPPVPPRLGPALKPSAPLDAAVALWLDRLRQRDTSRHTLQAFTLDLNLLVSYLPPGTPLNRVTTAVLNNFLHWLKHERGVPCSDKTYGRRVTSLKAFFRWATPAAELRADPADAILQLSVRSPLPDVLTDEDVEKCLAAGEILRHAEKPDLRPLVLFTLLLHTGMKKVEVANLKREHVDVTNPAQPFLYVRYPDKKDWPKERKLTLPPEWVAL
;
A
#
# COMPACT_ATOMS: atom_id res chain seq x y z
N MET A 1 47.63 -15.82 -16.17
CA MET A 1 47.25 -16.14 -14.78
C MET A 1 45.93 -15.44 -14.52
N ALA A 2 44.82 -16.20 -14.55
CA ALA A 2 43.48 -15.64 -14.35
C ALA A 2 43.23 -15.48 -12.84
N SER A 3 42.81 -14.29 -12.45
CA SER A 3 42.50 -13.91 -11.08
C SER A 3 41.24 -14.64 -10.62
N ASP A 4 41.40 -15.56 -9.67
CA ASP A 4 40.31 -16.29 -9.03
C ASP A 4 39.68 -15.37 -7.97
N GLN A 5 38.66 -14.62 -8.37
CA GLN A 5 37.94 -13.72 -7.47
C GLN A 5 36.87 -14.52 -6.74
N LEU A 6 37.13 -14.85 -5.46
CA LEU A 6 36.17 -15.54 -4.60
C LEU A 6 34.91 -14.68 -4.39
N SER A 7 33.76 -15.23 -4.76
CA SER A 7 32.44 -14.60 -4.56
C SER A 7 32.17 -14.40 -3.07
N LEU A 8 32.01 -13.16 -2.63
CA LEU A 8 31.66 -12.75 -1.26
C LEU A 8 30.25 -13.16 -0.82
N PHE A 9 29.46 -13.76 -1.71
CA PHE A 9 28.10 -14.21 -1.42
C PHE A 9 28.01 -15.72 -1.63
N GLU A 10 27.68 -16.44 -0.55
CA GLU A 10 27.20 -17.81 -0.65
C GLU A 10 25.95 -17.83 -1.56
N PRO A 11 25.81 -18.83 -2.45
CA PRO A 11 24.59 -18.98 -3.22
C PRO A 11 23.42 -19.14 -2.25
N ALA A 12 22.38 -18.33 -2.44
CA ALA A 12 21.19 -18.38 -1.59
C ALA A 12 20.69 -19.83 -1.47
N PRO A 13 20.35 -20.30 -0.25
CA PRO A 13 19.89 -21.66 -0.07
C PRO A 13 18.68 -21.94 -0.97
N PRO A 14 18.56 -23.15 -1.52
CA PRO A 14 17.43 -23.50 -2.37
C PRO A 14 16.13 -23.23 -1.60
N VAL A 15 15.26 -22.42 -2.19
CA VAL A 15 13.95 -22.11 -1.62
C VAL A 15 13.19 -23.44 -1.50
N PRO A 16 12.81 -23.87 -0.28
CA PRO A 16 12.13 -25.15 -0.13
C PRO A 16 10.80 -25.13 -0.91
N PRO A 17 10.43 -26.22 -1.59
CA PRO A 17 9.15 -26.31 -2.28
C PRO A 17 8.05 -26.17 -1.23
N ARG A 18 7.34 -25.04 -1.26
CA ARG A 18 6.21 -24.80 -0.35
C ARG A 18 5.01 -25.59 -0.87
N LEU A 19 4.94 -26.87 -0.51
CA LEU A 19 3.78 -27.75 -0.67
C LEU A 19 2.61 -27.21 0.16
N GLY A 20 1.80 -26.35 -0.45
CA GLY A 20 0.39 -26.20 -0.06
C GLY A 20 -0.45 -27.30 -0.72
N PRO A 21 -1.77 -27.40 -0.43
CA PRO A 21 -2.64 -28.30 -1.20
C PRO A 21 -2.42 -28.02 -2.69
N ALA A 22 -2.14 -29.06 -3.46
CA ALA A 22 -1.80 -28.95 -4.88
C ALA A 22 -2.96 -28.26 -5.60
N LEU A 23 -2.81 -26.97 -5.88
CA LEU A 23 -3.76 -26.23 -6.70
C LEU A 23 -3.76 -26.95 -8.05
N LYS A 24 -4.93 -27.29 -8.59
CA LYS A 24 -4.97 -27.96 -9.89
C LYS A 24 -4.93 -26.91 -11.00
N PRO A 25 -4.32 -27.18 -12.17
CA PRO A 25 -4.44 -26.29 -13.32
C PRO A 25 -5.91 -26.01 -13.70
N SER A 26 -6.80 -26.97 -13.47
CA SER A 26 -8.23 -26.86 -13.73
C SER A 26 -9.04 -26.19 -12.60
N ALA A 27 -8.39 -25.77 -11.50
CA ALA A 27 -9.08 -25.12 -10.40
C ALA A 27 -9.72 -23.80 -10.85
N PRO A 28 -10.92 -23.45 -10.36
CA PRO A 28 -11.53 -22.15 -10.60
C PRO A 28 -10.62 -20.99 -10.18
N LEU A 29 -10.54 -19.94 -11.00
CA LEU A 29 -9.69 -18.78 -10.76
C LEU A 29 -10.03 -18.06 -9.43
N ASP A 30 -11.31 -17.92 -9.12
CA ASP A 30 -11.80 -17.31 -7.88
C ASP A 30 -11.36 -18.09 -6.64
N ALA A 31 -11.41 -19.41 -6.68
CA ALA A 31 -10.90 -20.28 -5.61
C ALA A 31 -9.37 -20.14 -5.46
N ALA A 32 -8.62 -20.07 -6.57
CA ALA A 32 -7.18 -19.84 -6.56
C ALA A 32 -6.81 -18.47 -5.97
N VAL A 33 -7.56 -17.41 -6.32
CA VAL A 33 -7.41 -16.06 -5.76
C VAL A 33 -7.68 -16.06 -4.26
N ALA A 34 -8.78 -16.69 -3.81
CA ALA A 34 -9.11 -16.79 -2.40
C ALA A 34 -8.00 -17.49 -1.58
N LEU A 35 -7.47 -18.61 -2.11
CA LEU A 35 -6.37 -19.35 -1.49
C LEU A 35 -5.09 -18.48 -1.38
N TRP A 36 -4.77 -17.71 -2.42
CA TRP A 36 -3.62 -16.81 -2.39
C TRP A 36 -3.78 -15.70 -1.35
N LEU A 37 -4.94 -15.05 -1.32
CA LEU A 37 -5.23 -13.98 -0.38
C LEU A 37 -5.18 -14.46 1.07
N ASP A 38 -5.66 -15.67 1.34
CA ASP A 38 -5.55 -16.29 2.68
C ASP A 38 -4.08 -16.53 3.07
N ARG A 39 -3.28 -17.06 2.15
CA ARG A 39 -1.83 -17.20 2.36
C ARG A 39 -1.12 -15.87 2.60
N LEU A 40 -1.54 -14.78 1.95
CA LEU A 40 -0.97 -13.46 2.20
C LEU A 40 -1.33 -12.93 3.59
N ARG A 41 -2.54 -13.20 4.10
CA ARG A 41 -2.95 -12.88 5.48
C ARG A 41 -2.06 -13.58 6.50
N GLN A 42 -1.74 -14.85 6.28
CA GLN A 42 -0.88 -15.64 7.17
C GLN A 42 0.59 -15.19 7.18
N ARG A 43 1.01 -14.31 6.26
CA ARG A 43 2.40 -13.82 6.13
C ARG A 43 2.59 -12.36 6.59
N ASP A 44 1.70 -11.85 7.44
CA ASP A 44 1.73 -10.48 7.94
C ASP A 44 1.79 -9.40 6.84
N THR A 45 1.22 -9.71 5.67
CA THR A 45 1.08 -8.74 4.58
C THR A 45 0.24 -7.56 5.07
N SER A 46 0.68 -6.32 4.79
CA SER A 46 -0.05 -5.14 5.26
C SER A 46 -1.51 -5.16 4.80
N ARG A 47 -2.41 -4.69 5.66
CA ARG A 47 -3.86 -4.62 5.36
C ARG A 47 -4.15 -3.89 4.05
N HIS A 48 -3.42 -2.79 3.78
CA HIS A 48 -3.58 -2.01 2.56
C HIS A 48 -3.10 -2.76 1.32
N THR A 49 -1.98 -3.48 1.42
CA THR A 49 -1.47 -4.32 0.33
C THR A 49 -2.45 -5.46 0.01
N LEU A 50 -2.97 -6.14 1.05
CA LEU A 50 -3.96 -7.20 0.89
C LEU A 50 -5.26 -6.68 0.24
N GLN A 51 -5.73 -5.52 0.70
CA GLN A 51 -6.93 -4.88 0.13
C GLN A 51 -6.72 -4.49 -1.34
N ALA A 52 -5.55 -3.95 -1.68
CA ALA A 52 -5.20 -3.61 -3.07
C ALA A 52 -5.21 -4.86 -3.97
N PHE A 53 -4.57 -5.95 -3.55
CA PHE A 53 -4.60 -7.22 -4.28
C PHE A 53 -6.02 -7.78 -4.42
N THR A 54 -6.81 -7.75 -3.34
CA THR A 54 -8.20 -8.23 -3.33
C THR A 54 -9.03 -7.50 -4.36
N LEU A 55 -8.98 -6.16 -4.36
CA LEU A 55 -9.75 -5.33 -5.30
C LEU A 55 -9.33 -5.56 -6.76
N ASP A 56 -8.03 -5.70 -7.02
CA ASP A 56 -7.52 -5.89 -8.37
C ASP A 56 -7.86 -7.26 -8.94
N LEU A 57 -7.70 -8.32 -8.14
CA LEU A 57 -7.98 -9.68 -8.59
C LEU A 57 -9.48 -9.97 -8.68
N ASN A 58 -10.30 -9.41 -7.80
CA ASN A 58 -11.75 -9.52 -7.92
C ASN A 58 -12.26 -8.89 -9.22
N LEU A 59 -11.60 -7.83 -9.70
CA LEU A 59 -11.95 -7.23 -10.98
C LEU A 59 -11.64 -8.16 -12.16
N LEU A 60 -10.52 -8.88 -12.13
CA LEU A 60 -10.22 -9.94 -13.11
C LEU A 60 -11.25 -11.06 -13.04
N VAL A 61 -11.56 -11.55 -11.83
CA VAL A 61 -12.56 -12.61 -11.62
C VAL A 61 -13.93 -12.19 -12.16
N SER A 62 -14.34 -10.94 -11.94
CA SER A 62 -15.61 -10.41 -12.45
C SER A 62 -15.65 -10.20 -13.96
N TYR A 63 -14.50 -10.00 -14.59
CA TYR A 63 -14.40 -9.80 -16.04
C TYR A 63 -14.52 -11.12 -16.80
N LEU A 64 -14.06 -12.22 -16.21
CA LEU A 64 -14.09 -13.55 -16.83
C LEU A 64 -15.39 -14.29 -16.49
N PRO A 65 -15.82 -15.26 -17.32
CA PRO A 65 -16.94 -16.12 -16.99
C PRO A 65 -16.75 -16.81 -15.62
N PRO A 66 -17.81 -16.95 -14.80
CA PRO A 66 -17.74 -17.65 -13.53
C PRO A 66 -17.18 -19.06 -13.69
N GLY A 67 -16.31 -19.47 -12.75
CA GLY A 67 -15.68 -20.80 -12.79
C GLY A 67 -14.60 -20.97 -13.84
N THR A 68 -14.12 -19.88 -14.48
CA THR A 68 -13.00 -19.95 -15.43
C THR A 68 -11.80 -20.72 -14.82
N PRO A 69 -11.35 -21.82 -15.45
CA PRO A 69 -10.21 -22.57 -14.95
C PRO A 69 -8.90 -21.77 -15.03
N LEU A 70 -8.03 -21.94 -14.04
CA LEU A 70 -6.75 -21.22 -13.97
C LEU A 70 -5.89 -21.40 -15.24
N ASN A 71 -5.82 -22.63 -15.77
CA ASN A 71 -5.08 -22.96 -17.00
C ASN A 71 -5.71 -22.43 -18.29
N ARG A 72 -6.91 -21.83 -18.23
CA ARG A 72 -7.54 -21.13 -19.36
C ARG A 72 -7.23 -19.64 -19.38
N VAL A 73 -6.63 -19.10 -18.32
CA VAL A 73 -6.18 -17.71 -18.28
C VAL A 73 -4.83 -17.61 -19.00
N THR A 74 -4.84 -17.09 -20.23
CA THR A 74 -3.64 -16.90 -21.06
C THR A 74 -3.19 -15.44 -21.07
N THR A 75 -1.99 -15.17 -21.57
CA THR A 75 -1.51 -13.79 -21.78
C THR A 75 -2.46 -12.98 -22.66
N ALA A 76 -3.06 -13.60 -23.68
CA ALA A 76 -4.05 -12.94 -24.53
C ALA A 76 -5.31 -12.54 -23.73
N VAL A 77 -5.80 -13.43 -22.86
CA VAL A 77 -6.93 -13.14 -21.96
C VAL A 77 -6.60 -11.98 -21.02
N LEU A 78 -5.39 -11.96 -20.44
CA LEU A 78 -4.96 -10.88 -19.55
C LEU A 78 -4.77 -9.56 -20.29
N ASN A 79 -4.27 -9.56 -21.52
CA ASN A 79 -4.18 -8.36 -22.35
C ASN A 79 -5.57 -7.83 -22.74
N ASN A 80 -6.53 -8.70 -23.04
CA ASN A 80 -7.92 -8.30 -23.30
C ASN A 80 -8.57 -7.68 -22.05
N PHE A 81 -8.33 -8.27 -20.87
CA PHE A 81 -8.76 -7.68 -19.60
C PHE A 81 -8.15 -6.28 -19.40
N LEU A 82 -6.84 -6.13 -19.62
CA LEU A 82 -6.14 -4.86 -19.46
C LEU A 82 -6.59 -3.80 -20.49
N HIS A 83 -6.93 -4.22 -21.71
CA HIS A 83 -7.55 -3.36 -22.72
C HIS A 83 -8.94 -2.88 -22.26
N TRP A 84 -9.79 -3.82 -21.84
CA TRP A 84 -11.12 -3.53 -21.31
C TRP A 84 -11.06 -2.55 -20.13
N LEU A 85 -10.09 -2.74 -19.22
CA LEU A 85 -9.87 -1.84 -18.09
C LEU A 85 -9.59 -0.40 -18.50
N LYS A 86 -8.86 -0.20 -19.60
CA LYS A 86 -8.43 1.12 -20.07
C LYS A 86 -9.49 1.80 -20.95
N HIS A 87 -10.23 1.02 -21.74
CA HIS A 87 -11.05 1.57 -22.84
C HIS A 87 -12.55 1.28 -22.76
N GLU A 88 -12.98 0.19 -22.12
CA GLU A 88 -14.36 -0.32 -22.29
C GLU A 88 -15.18 -0.32 -20.99
N ARG A 89 -14.53 -0.24 -19.82
CA ARG A 89 -15.21 -0.31 -18.52
C ARG A 89 -16.12 0.90 -18.19
N GLY A 90 -16.11 1.96 -19.00
CA GLY A 90 -16.85 3.20 -18.74
C GLY A 90 -16.28 4.07 -17.60
N VAL A 91 -15.24 3.61 -16.91
CA VAL A 91 -14.51 4.38 -15.90
C VAL A 91 -13.01 4.35 -16.25
N PRO A 92 -12.44 5.48 -16.71
CA PRO A 92 -11.06 5.54 -17.15
C PRO A 92 -10.09 5.01 -16.10
N CYS A 93 -9.23 4.07 -16.49
CA CYS A 93 -8.16 3.59 -15.64
C CYS A 93 -6.93 4.47 -15.85
N SER A 94 -6.54 5.26 -14.83
CA SER A 94 -5.27 5.99 -14.87
C SER A 94 -4.10 5.04 -15.11
N ASP A 95 -3.03 5.51 -15.75
CA ASP A 95 -1.87 4.67 -16.02
C ASP A 95 -1.20 4.17 -14.71
N LYS A 96 -1.30 4.93 -13.61
CA LYS A 96 -0.84 4.50 -12.27
C LYS A 96 -1.67 3.33 -11.75
N THR A 97 -3.00 3.39 -11.91
CA THR A 97 -3.90 2.29 -11.56
C THR A 97 -3.63 1.06 -12.43
N TYR A 98 -3.37 1.27 -13.73
CA TYR A 98 -2.99 0.21 -14.67
C TYR A 98 -1.71 -0.49 -14.21
N GLY A 99 -0.64 0.26 -13.97
CA GLY A 99 0.64 -0.30 -13.52
C GLY A 99 0.52 -1.10 -12.22
N ARG A 100 -0.24 -0.58 -11.24
CA ARG A 100 -0.55 -1.29 -10.00
C ARG A 100 -1.28 -2.62 -10.25
N ARG A 101 -2.28 -2.63 -11.14
CA ARG A 101 -3.03 -3.84 -11.48
C ARG A 101 -2.17 -4.87 -12.18
N VAL A 102 -1.31 -4.47 -13.11
CA VAL A 102 -0.33 -5.39 -13.72
C VAL A 102 0.58 -6.00 -12.65
N THR A 103 1.04 -5.21 -11.68
CA THR A 103 1.80 -5.74 -10.54
C THR A 103 1.02 -6.78 -9.73
N SER A 104 -0.28 -6.55 -9.49
CA SER A 104 -1.16 -7.52 -8.82
C SER A 104 -1.32 -8.81 -9.61
N LEU A 105 -1.50 -8.72 -10.94
CA LEU A 105 -1.57 -9.90 -11.82
C LEU A 105 -0.27 -10.70 -11.79
N LYS A 106 0.87 -10.03 -11.99
CA LYS A 106 2.19 -10.69 -11.95
C LYS A 106 2.48 -11.31 -10.58
N ALA A 107 2.14 -10.62 -9.48
CA ALA A 107 2.35 -11.16 -8.14
C ALA A 107 1.54 -12.44 -7.88
N PHE A 108 0.28 -12.47 -8.34
CA PHE A 108 -0.60 -13.62 -8.23
C PHE A 108 -0.13 -14.78 -9.11
N PHE A 109 0.08 -14.56 -10.42
CA PHE A 109 0.45 -15.65 -11.32
C PHE A 109 1.87 -16.18 -11.10
N ARG A 110 2.80 -15.35 -10.61
CA ARG A 110 4.11 -15.82 -10.15
C ARG A 110 4.00 -16.81 -8.99
N TRP A 111 2.98 -16.68 -8.15
CA TRP A 111 2.67 -17.68 -7.13
C TRP A 111 1.88 -18.86 -7.68
N ALA A 112 0.84 -18.60 -8.49
CA ALA A 112 -0.10 -19.60 -8.95
C ALA A 112 0.54 -20.59 -9.94
N THR A 113 1.49 -20.13 -10.77
CA THR A 113 2.18 -20.95 -11.77
C THR A 113 2.88 -22.17 -11.18
N PRO A 114 3.82 -22.02 -10.23
CA PRO A 114 4.42 -23.18 -9.58
C PRO A 114 3.46 -23.90 -8.62
N ALA A 115 2.51 -23.18 -8.00
CA ALA A 115 1.56 -23.79 -7.07
C ALA A 115 0.55 -24.72 -7.76
N ALA A 116 0.26 -24.47 -9.04
CA ALA A 116 -0.68 -25.23 -9.85
C ALA A 116 -0.06 -25.99 -11.01
N GLU A 117 1.26 -26.07 -11.08
CA GLU A 117 2.00 -26.74 -12.17
C GLU A 117 1.55 -26.25 -13.57
N LEU A 118 1.32 -24.94 -13.70
CA LEU A 118 1.00 -24.35 -15.00
C LEU A 118 2.23 -24.43 -15.91
N ARG A 119 1.99 -24.60 -17.22
CA ARG A 119 3.07 -24.71 -18.23
C ARG A 119 3.94 -23.45 -18.31
N ALA A 120 3.34 -22.28 -18.12
CA ALA A 120 4.00 -20.98 -18.15
C ALA A 120 3.17 -19.96 -17.36
N ASP A 121 3.82 -18.91 -16.87
CA ASP A 121 3.14 -17.78 -16.22
C ASP A 121 2.47 -16.89 -17.29
N PRO A 122 1.12 -16.77 -17.31
CA PRO A 122 0.43 -15.96 -18.32
C PRO A 122 0.67 -14.45 -18.15
N ALA A 123 1.09 -13.99 -16.97
CA ALA A 123 1.31 -12.58 -16.67
C ALA A 123 2.75 -12.11 -16.93
N ASP A 124 3.69 -13.03 -17.17
CA ASP A 124 5.12 -12.69 -17.33
C ASP A 124 5.35 -11.71 -18.50
N ALA A 125 4.78 -12.04 -19.66
CA ALA A 125 4.87 -11.24 -20.89
C ALA A 125 3.97 -9.99 -20.92
N ILE A 126 3.19 -9.71 -19.86
CA ILE A 126 2.39 -8.48 -19.81
C ILE A 126 3.31 -7.26 -19.68
N LEU A 127 3.06 -6.26 -20.51
CA LEU A 127 3.77 -5.00 -20.47
C LEU A 127 3.49 -4.24 -19.16
N GLN A 128 4.54 -3.96 -18.41
CA GLN A 128 4.48 -3.10 -17.23
C GLN A 128 4.65 -1.64 -17.65
N LEU A 129 3.56 -0.88 -17.68
CA LEU A 129 3.64 0.57 -17.85
C LEU A 129 3.95 1.21 -16.50
N SER A 130 5.19 1.67 -16.32
CA SER A 130 5.57 2.48 -15.16
C SER A 130 5.36 3.95 -15.49
N VAL A 131 4.56 4.61 -14.67
CA VAL A 131 4.27 6.04 -14.82
C VAL A 131 5.07 6.79 -13.78
N ARG A 132 5.79 7.82 -14.21
CA ARG A 132 6.39 8.76 -13.26
C ARG A 132 5.26 9.49 -12.54
N SER A 133 5.29 9.45 -11.21
CA SER A 133 4.38 10.33 -10.45
C SER A 133 4.84 11.78 -10.68
N PRO A 134 3.91 12.73 -10.87
CA PRO A 134 4.28 14.13 -10.88
C PRO A 134 4.92 14.51 -9.55
N LEU A 135 5.69 15.60 -9.55
CA LEU A 135 6.15 16.18 -8.29
C LEU A 135 4.93 16.55 -7.44
N PRO A 136 4.99 16.34 -6.11
CA PRO A 136 3.90 16.74 -5.24
C PRO A 136 3.79 18.26 -5.22
N ASP A 137 2.56 18.76 -5.18
CA ASP A 137 2.30 20.15 -4.85
C ASP A 137 2.67 20.37 -3.39
N VAL A 138 3.49 21.39 -3.14
CA VAL A 138 3.92 21.78 -1.80
C VAL A 138 3.16 23.01 -1.36
N LEU A 139 2.82 23.08 -0.08
CA LEU A 139 2.18 24.28 0.48
C LEU A 139 3.15 25.46 0.39
N THR A 140 2.67 26.59 -0.11
CA THR A 140 3.37 27.86 0.01
C THR A 140 3.13 28.47 1.38
N ASP A 141 3.97 29.43 1.80
CA ASP A 141 3.75 30.17 3.04
C ASP A 141 2.36 30.84 3.05
N GLU A 142 1.91 31.34 1.89
CA GLU A 142 0.56 31.92 1.74
C GLU A 142 -0.55 30.89 1.96
N ASP A 143 -0.39 29.65 1.47
CA ASP A 143 -1.34 28.57 1.71
C ASP A 143 -1.40 28.18 3.19
N VAL A 144 -0.23 28.16 3.85
CA VAL A 144 -0.13 27.91 5.29
C VAL A 144 -0.91 28.97 6.08
N GLU A 145 -0.67 30.25 5.80
CA GLU A 145 -1.38 31.35 6.47
C GLU A 145 -2.89 31.28 6.26
N LYS A 146 -3.35 30.97 5.03
CA LYS A 146 -4.78 30.78 4.74
C LYS A 146 -5.38 29.61 5.53
N CYS A 147 -4.68 28.49 5.64
CA CYS A 147 -5.14 27.34 6.41
C CYS A 147 -5.19 27.64 7.92
N LEU A 148 -4.20 28.36 8.46
CA LEU A 148 -4.18 28.79 9.86
C LEU A 148 -5.34 29.76 10.15
N ALA A 149 -5.55 30.76 9.30
CA ALA A 149 -6.67 31.70 9.42
C ALA A 149 -8.03 30.99 9.37
N ALA A 150 -8.19 30.00 8.48
CA ALA A 150 -9.40 29.18 8.43
C ALA A 150 -9.61 28.38 9.73
N GLY A 151 -8.53 27.85 10.33
CA GLY A 151 -8.58 27.18 11.62
C GLY A 151 -9.03 28.11 12.76
N GLU A 152 -8.54 29.36 12.79
CA GLU A 152 -8.95 30.35 13.79
C GLU A 152 -10.41 30.78 13.63
N ILE A 153 -10.90 30.90 12.39
CA ILE A 153 -12.33 31.14 12.13
C ILE A 153 -13.18 30.01 12.72
N LEU A 154 -12.76 28.75 12.55
CA LEU A 154 -13.48 27.59 13.10
C LEU A 154 -13.41 27.53 14.63
N ARG A 155 -12.30 27.94 15.23
CA ARG A 155 -12.14 28.06 16.69
C ARG A 155 -13.15 29.03 17.30
N HIS A 156 -13.42 30.15 16.61
CA HIS A 156 -14.28 31.23 17.11
C HIS A 156 -15.69 31.25 16.49
N ALA A 157 -16.07 30.22 15.73
CA ALA A 157 -17.39 30.10 15.13
C ALA A 157 -18.50 29.89 16.19
N GLU A 158 -19.77 30.04 15.78
CA GLU A 158 -20.94 29.77 16.63
C GLU A 158 -20.91 28.36 17.26
N LYS A 159 -20.34 27.39 16.53
CA LYS A 159 -19.98 26.07 17.03
C LYS A 159 -18.45 25.93 17.00
N PRO A 160 -17.75 26.30 18.09
CA PRO A 160 -16.29 26.25 18.16
C PRO A 160 -15.74 24.86 17.83
N ASP A 161 -14.79 24.79 16.91
CA ASP A 161 -14.03 23.57 16.62
C ASP A 161 -12.53 23.87 16.51
N LEU A 162 -11.79 23.49 17.56
CA LEU A 162 -10.34 23.66 17.64
C LEU A 162 -9.57 22.54 16.94
N ARG A 163 -10.22 21.41 16.62
CA ARG A 163 -9.54 20.21 16.09
C ARG A 163 -8.80 20.47 14.77
N PRO A 164 -9.34 21.23 13.79
CA PRO A 164 -8.64 21.52 12.54
C PRO A 164 -7.36 22.31 12.75
N LEU A 165 -7.40 23.34 13.60
CA LEU A 165 -6.25 24.18 13.91
C LEU A 165 -5.15 23.37 14.59
N VAL A 166 -5.49 22.62 15.64
CA VAL A 166 -4.54 21.76 16.38
C VAL A 166 -3.93 20.70 15.49
N LEU A 167 -4.73 20.06 14.63
CA LEU A 167 -4.26 19.04 13.70
C LEU A 167 -3.29 19.61 12.66
N PHE A 168 -3.63 20.77 12.09
CA PHE A 168 -2.83 21.38 11.04
C PHE A 168 -1.50 21.89 11.58
N THR A 169 -1.50 22.62 12.70
CA THR A 169 -0.27 23.09 13.36
C THR A 169 0.61 21.91 13.80
N LEU A 170 0.01 20.84 14.33
CA LEU A 170 0.73 19.62 14.68
C LEU A 170 1.46 19.04 13.46
N LEU A 171 0.78 18.92 12.33
CA LEU A 171 1.35 18.39 11.09
C LEU A 171 2.50 19.28 10.57
N LEU A 172 2.34 20.61 10.62
CA LEU A 172 3.36 21.57 10.19
C LEU A 172 4.65 21.44 11.02
N HIS A 173 4.53 21.33 12.35
CA HIS A 173 5.70 21.24 13.22
C HIS A 173 6.38 19.87 13.21
N THR A 174 5.62 18.80 13.02
CA THR A 174 6.12 17.43 13.27
C THR A 174 6.38 16.62 11.99
N GLY A 175 5.79 17.01 10.85
CA GLY A 175 5.87 16.25 9.61
C GLY A 175 5.34 14.82 9.73
N MET A 176 4.47 14.55 10.70
CA MET A 176 3.93 13.22 10.94
C MET A 176 3.12 12.72 9.73
N LYS A 177 3.23 11.41 9.48
CA LYS A 177 2.43 10.75 8.43
C LYS A 177 0.98 10.67 8.86
N LYS A 178 0.06 10.69 7.90
CA LYS A 178 -1.39 10.51 8.12
C LYS A 178 -1.73 9.36 9.09
N VAL A 179 -1.10 8.19 8.92
CA VAL A 179 -1.35 7.02 9.78
C VAL A 179 -0.82 7.22 11.20
N GLU A 180 0.29 7.93 11.37
CA GLU A 180 0.85 8.23 12.69
C GLU A 180 -0.10 9.14 13.48
N VAL A 181 -0.62 10.18 12.82
CA VAL A 181 -1.58 11.10 13.45
C VAL A 181 -2.93 10.44 13.72
N ALA A 182 -3.42 9.60 12.80
CA ALA A 182 -4.67 8.86 12.98
C ALA A 182 -4.62 7.86 14.15
N ASN A 183 -3.41 7.42 14.54
CA ASN A 183 -3.20 6.51 15.66
C ASN A 183 -2.71 7.23 16.94
N LEU A 184 -2.65 8.57 16.92
CA LEU A 184 -2.22 9.34 18.08
C LEU A 184 -3.25 9.19 19.21
N LYS A 185 -2.74 8.96 20.42
CA LYS A 185 -3.54 8.86 21.65
C LYS A 185 -3.11 9.94 22.62
N ARG A 186 -3.97 10.27 23.59
CA ARG A 186 -3.65 11.25 24.64
C ARG A 186 -2.39 10.86 25.43
N GLU A 187 -2.21 9.56 25.73
CA GLU A 187 -1.03 9.02 26.42
C GLU A 187 0.28 9.18 25.65
N HIS A 188 0.23 9.49 24.35
CA HIS A 188 1.41 9.74 23.53
C HIS A 188 1.91 11.18 23.64
N VAL A 189 1.12 12.10 24.21
CA VAL A 189 1.45 13.53 24.29
C VAL A 189 1.74 13.88 25.74
N ASP A 190 2.92 14.44 25.97
CA ASP A 190 3.33 14.95 27.27
C ASP A 190 3.43 16.48 27.20
N VAL A 191 2.55 17.13 27.94
CA VAL A 191 2.50 18.59 28.12
C VAL A 191 2.76 19.00 29.57
N THR A 192 3.28 18.07 30.40
CA THR A 192 3.52 18.30 31.83
C THR A 192 4.55 19.41 32.04
N ASN A 193 5.51 19.56 31.12
CA ASN A 193 6.41 20.69 31.05
C ASN A 193 6.02 21.59 29.85
N PRO A 194 5.28 22.71 30.07
CA PRO A 194 4.85 23.60 29.00
C PRO A 194 6.00 24.25 28.21
N ALA A 195 7.21 24.32 28.80
CA ALA A 195 8.37 24.86 28.09
C ALA A 195 9.02 23.86 27.13
N GLN A 196 8.76 22.56 27.32
CA GLN A 196 9.32 21.49 26.48
C GLN A 196 8.30 20.36 26.27
N PRO A 197 7.14 20.66 25.67
CA PRO A 197 6.16 19.64 25.37
C PRO A 197 6.69 18.71 24.28
N PHE A 198 6.26 17.46 24.30
CA PHE A 198 6.64 16.50 23.28
C PHE A 198 5.55 15.48 23.04
N LEU A 199 5.65 14.77 21.93
CA LEU A 199 4.87 13.58 21.68
C LEU A 199 5.76 12.39 21.31
N TYR A 200 5.25 11.19 21.55
CA TYR A 200 5.85 9.94 21.09
C TYR A 200 5.04 9.37 19.95
N VAL A 201 5.68 9.18 18.80
CA VAL A 201 5.09 8.40 17.70
C VAL A 201 5.25 6.92 18.05
N ARG A 202 4.13 6.23 18.23
CA ARG A 202 4.07 4.80 18.56
C ARG A 202 3.42 3.99 17.44
N TYR A 203 3.87 2.75 17.29
CA TYR A 203 3.30 1.82 16.32
C TYR A 203 2.76 0.56 17.02
N PRO A 204 1.56 0.08 16.65
CA PRO A 204 0.98 -1.10 17.27
C PRO A 204 1.77 -2.38 16.93
N ASP A 205 2.33 -2.46 15.73
CA ASP A 205 3.06 -3.63 15.25
C ASP A 205 4.54 -3.57 15.65
N LYS A 206 5.05 -4.64 16.27
CA LYS A 206 6.46 -4.76 16.69
C LYS A 206 7.47 -4.54 15.56
N LYS A 207 7.12 -4.95 14.33
CA LYS A 207 7.97 -4.77 13.14
C LYS A 207 8.24 -3.28 12.83
N ASP A 208 7.38 -2.39 13.30
CA ASP A 208 7.45 -0.95 13.06
C ASP A 208 8.03 -0.18 14.26
N TRP A 209 8.35 -0.84 15.38
CA TRP A 209 8.98 -0.22 16.56
C TRP A 209 10.26 0.56 16.25
N PRO A 210 11.15 0.12 15.33
CA PRO A 210 12.32 0.92 14.96
C PRO A 210 12.00 2.30 14.35
N LYS A 211 10.73 2.57 13.99
CA LYS A 211 10.26 3.85 13.45
C LYS A 211 9.71 4.79 14.53
N GLU A 212 9.58 4.31 15.76
CA GLU A 212 9.13 5.12 16.90
C GLU A 212 10.15 6.21 17.23
N ARG A 213 9.64 7.38 17.60
CA ARG A 213 10.48 8.55 17.88
C ARG A 213 9.76 9.56 18.76
N LYS A 214 10.55 10.32 19.50
CA LYS A 214 10.11 11.50 20.26
C LYS A 214 10.15 12.71 19.34
N LEU A 215 9.06 13.48 19.28
CA LEU A 215 8.97 14.74 18.55
C LEU A 215 8.70 15.86 19.55
N THR A 216 9.55 16.88 19.54
CA THR A 216 9.34 18.08 20.36
C THR A 216 8.22 18.91 19.75
N LEU A 217 7.38 19.48 20.61
CA LEU A 217 6.31 20.39 20.22
C LEU A 217 6.68 21.82 20.63
N PRO A 218 6.18 22.83 19.91
CA PRO A 218 6.33 24.21 20.33
C PRO A 218 5.52 24.51 21.61
N PRO A 219 6.02 25.33 22.54
CA PRO A 219 5.25 25.79 23.69
C PRO A 219 3.91 26.45 23.31
N GLU A 220 3.89 27.23 22.22
CA GLU A 220 2.69 27.89 21.70
C GLU A 220 1.60 26.91 21.25
N TRP A 221 1.97 25.69 20.87
CA TRP A 221 1.00 24.65 20.49
C TRP A 221 0.19 24.15 21.68
N VAL A 222 0.80 24.13 22.88
CA VAL A 222 0.11 23.74 24.13
C VAL A 222 -0.88 24.81 24.60
N ALA A 223 -0.68 26.06 24.17
CA ALA A 223 -1.53 27.19 24.53
C ALA A 223 -2.79 27.33 23.64
N LEU A 224 -2.95 26.50 22.60
CA LEU A 224 -4.10 26.48 21.69
C LEU A 224 -5.36 25.92 22.36
#